data_AF-A0A4R1PMG9-F1
#
_entry.id   AF-A0A4R1PMG9-F1
#
_cell.length_a   1.000
_cell.length_b   1.000
_cell.length_c   1.000
_cell.angle_alpha   90.00
_cell.angle_beta   90.00
_cell.angle_gamma   90.00
#
_symmetry.space_group_name_H-M   'P 1'
#
loop_
_entity.id
_entity.type
_entity.pdbx_description
1 polymer ?
#
loop_
_entity_poly.entity_id
_entity_poly.type
_entity_poly.pdbx_seq_one_letter_code
_entity_poly.pdbx_strand_id
1 'polypeptide(L)'
;MKKILFLTVLLTVMLCTNAAVFAAPGDKLLKQGMRGDDVQVLQKLLSDAGVYSGDADGIFGNSTFQAVQEFQRIHGLSVDGVVGKQTWGYLERAGSEPSRYSRSLVVTASAYSAYDTGNSSFTSRGNPVHKGIVAVDPNTIPLGTRLYIPGYGYAIADDVGGAIKGNRIDLAFDSHGQALDFGVQRVTVYILD
;
A
#
# COMPACT_ATOMS: atom_id res chain seq x y z
N MET A 1 -49.20 -47.51 31.53
CA MET A 1 -49.43 -47.18 30.10
C MET A 1 -49.24 -45.68 29.93
N LYS A 2 -48.32 -45.27 29.03
CA LYS A 2 -48.23 -44.01 28.24
C LYS A 2 -48.39 -42.64 28.99
N LYS A 3 -47.31 -41.85 29.12
CA LYS A 3 -46.96 -40.61 28.33
C LYS A 3 -47.76 -39.36 28.80
N ILE A 4 -47.26 -38.16 29.08
CA ILE A 4 -46.31 -37.25 28.40
C ILE A 4 -45.81 -36.20 29.43
N LEU A 5 -44.51 -35.91 29.42
CA LEU A 5 -43.85 -34.77 30.06
C LEU A 5 -43.92 -33.57 29.09
N PHE A 6 -44.60 -32.48 29.45
CA PHE A 6 -44.58 -31.24 28.66
C PHE A 6 -43.29 -30.46 28.99
N LEU A 7 -42.25 -30.70 28.18
CA LEU A 7 -41.04 -29.90 28.13
C LEU A 7 -41.26 -28.79 27.10
N THR A 8 -41.62 -27.59 27.55
CA THR A 8 -41.70 -26.40 26.70
C THR A 8 -40.29 -25.96 26.31
N VAL A 9 -39.95 -26.26 25.06
CA VAL A 9 -38.76 -25.78 24.37
C VAL A 9 -38.87 -24.27 24.19
N LEU A 10 -38.08 -23.51 24.94
CA LEU A 10 -37.87 -22.08 24.71
C LEU A 10 -37.01 -21.94 23.44
N LEU A 11 -37.68 -21.73 22.31
CA LEU A 11 -37.10 -21.46 21.00
C LEU A 11 -36.31 -20.15 21.07
N THR A 12 -34.99 -20.25 21.15
CA THR A 12 -34.06 -19.13 21.01
C THR A 12 -34.05 -18.67 19.56
N VAL A 13 -34.72 -17.55 19.29
CA VAL A 13 -34.56 -16.80 18.04
C VAL A 13 -33.21 -16.08 18.13
N MET A 14 -32.16 -16.72 17.63
CA MET A 14 -30.88 -16.08 17.37
C MET A 14 -31.08 -15.13 16.18
N LEU A 15 -31.25 -13.85 16.47
CA LEU A 15 -31.17 -12.79 15.47
C LEU A 15 -29.74 -12.80 14.90
N CYS A 16 -29.54 -13.53 13.80
CA CYS A 16 -28.39 -13.30 12.93
C CYS A 16 -28.59 -11.94 12.28
N THR A 17 -28.06 -10.90 12.91
CA THR A 17 -27.85 -9.63 12.23
C THR A 17 -26.79 -9.90 11.17
N ASN A 18 -27.19 -9.95 9.91
CA ASN A 18 -26.27 -9.84 8.78
C ASN A 18 -25.75 -8.39 8.79
N ALA A 19 -24.77 -8.11 9.64
CA ALA A 19 -23.80 -7.09 9.30
C ALA A 19 -23.10 -7.63 8.04
N ALA A 20 -23.47 -7.10 6.88
CA ALA A 20 -22.63 -7.19 5.71
C ALA A 20 -21.29 -6.59 6.13
N VAL A 21 -20.34 -7.46 6.48
CA VAL A 21 -18.95 -7.11 6.62
C VAL A 21 -18.54 -6.69 5.22
N PHE A 22 -18.52 -5.38 4.96
CA PHE A 22 -17.84 -4.84 3.80
C PHE A 22 -16.37 -5.19 3.99
N ALA A 23 -15.95 -6.32 3.42
CA ALA A 23 -14.55 -6.69 3.35
C ALA A 23 -13.83 -5.54 2.64
N ALA A 24 -12.80 -5.00 3.28
CA ALA A 24 -11.96 -4.01 2.65
C ALA A 24 -11.38 -4.60 1.34
N PRO A 25 -11.12 -3.77 0.31
CA PRO A 25 -10.32 -4.20 -0.83
C PRO A 25 -9.05 -4.88 -0.31
N GLY A 26 -8.77 -6.11 -0.74
CA GLY A 26 -7.60 -6.90 -0.29
C GLY A 26 -7.89 -8.20 0.45
N ASP A 27 -9.03 -8.33 1.14
CA ASP A 27 -9.39 -9.58 1.86
C ASP A 27 -10.02 -10.64 0.95
N LYS A 28 -10.57 -10.20 -0.19
CA LYS A 28 -11.26 -11.06 -1.14
C LYS A 28 -10.34 -11.45 -2.30
N LEU A 29 -10.14 -12.75 -2.45
CA LEU A 29 -9.38 -13.34 -3.53
C LEU A 29 -10.15 -13.18 -4.86
N LEU A 30 -9.53 -12.53 -5.85
CA LEU A 30 -10.09 -12.44 -7.21
C LEU A 30 -9.41 -13.42 -8.17
N LYS A 31 -10.19 -14.00 -9.08
CA LYS A 31 -9.71 -14.92 -10.13
C LYS A 31 -10.62 -14.89 -11.35
N GLN A 32 -10.15 -15.48 -12.44
CA GLN A 32 -10.88 -15.57 -13.70
C GLN A 32 -12.31 -16.12 -13.50
N GLY A 33 -13.26 -15.50 -14.20
CA GLY A 33 -14.70 -15.80 -14.12
C GLY A 33 -15.46 -15.00 -13.05
N MET A 34 -14.76 -14.34 -12.12
CA MET A 34 -15.40 -13.45 -11.15
C MET A 34 -15.89 -12.15 -11.80
N ARG A 35 -16.88 -11.52 -11.14
CA ARG A 35 -17.49 -10.27 -11.58
C ARG A 35 -17.80 -9.37 -10.39
N GLY A 36 -17.87 -8.06 -10.61
CA GLY A 36 -18.34 -7.06 -9.64
C GLY A 36 -17.36 -5.90 -9.43
N ASP A 37 -17.66 -5.05 -8.46
CA ASP A 37 -16.96 -3.79 -8.21
C ASP A 37 -15.47 -4.00 -7.89
N ASP A 38 -15.14 -5.05 -7.13
CA ASP A 38 -13.74 -5.41 -6.83
C ASP A 38 -12.92 -5.68 -8.12
N VAL A 39 -13.57 -6.28 -9.13
CA VAL A 39 -12.95 -6.54 -10.43
C VAL A 39 -12.78 -5.24 -11.22
N GLN A 40 -13.72 -4.30 -11.13
CA GLN A 40 -13.56 -2.97 -11.74
C GLN A 40 -12.38 -2.21 -11.12
N VAL A 41 -12.24 -2.28 -9.79
CA VAL A 41 -11.11 -1.66 -9.08
C VAL A 41 -9.80 -2.31 -9.52
N LEU A 42 -9.74 -3.64 -9.57
CA LEU A 42 -8.58 -4.37 -10.10
C LEU A 42 -8.21 -3.91 -11.52
N GLN A 43 -9.19 -3.86 -12.43
CA GLN A 43 -8.97 -3.47 -13.82
C GLN A 43 -8.43 -2.04 -13.93
N LYS A 44 -8.94 -1.09 -13.13
CA LYS A 44 -8.41 0.28 -13.07
C LYS A 44 -6.95 0.31 -12.61
N LEU A 45 -6.62 -0.39 -11.52
CA LEU A 45 -5.25 -0.46 -11.02
C LEU A 45 -4.29 -1.12 -12.01
N LEU A 46 -4.74 -2.14 -12.73
CA LEU A 46 -3.94 -2.77 -13.80
C LEU A 46 -3.76 -1.83 -15.01
N SER A 47 -4.77 -1.02 -15.33
CA SER A 47 -4.65 0.02 -16.37
C SER A 47 -3.67 1.10 -15.94
N ASP A 48 -3.75 1.57 -14.69
CA ASP A 48 -2.85 2.56 -14.12
C ASP A 48 -1.40 2.04 -14.06
N ALA A 49 -1.24 0.73 -13.80
CA ALA A 49 0.05 0.04 -13.89
C ALA A 49 0.53 -0.19 -15.34
N GLY A 50 -0.26 0.18 -16.35
CA GLY A 50 0.11 0.10 -17.78
C GLY A 50 0.10 -1.30 -18.38
N VAL A 51 -0.45 -2.31 -17.68
CA VAL A 51 -0.47 -3.72 -18.12
C VAL A 51 -1.84 -4.16 -18.64
N TYR A 52 -2.86 -3.32 -18.52
CA TYR A 52 -4.22 -3.59 -19.00
C TYR A 52 -4.73 -2.45 -19.88
N SER A 53 -5.30 -2.80 -21.03
CA SER A 53 -5.82 -1.86 -22.03
C SER A 53 -7.32 -2.06 -22.33
N GLY A 54 -7.99 -2.89 -21.54
CA GLY A 54 -9.43 -3.14 -21.68
C GLY A 54 -10.27 -2.19 -20.81
N ASP A 55 -11.58 -2.27 -20.98
CA ASP A 55 -12.51 -1.52 -20.14
C ASP A 55 -12.55 -2.08 -18.72
N ALA A 56 -12.79 -1.21 -17.74
CA ALA A 56 -13.07 -1.60 -16.36
C ALA A 56 -14.55 -2.00 -16.20
N ASP A 57 -14.96 -3.03 -16.95
CA ASP A 57 -16.34 -3.52 -17.04
C ASP A 57 -16.78 -4.38 -15.85
N GLY A 58 -15.84 -4.76 -14.98
CA GLY A 58 -16.09 -5.57 -13.79
C GLY A 58 -16.18 -7.05 -14.10
N ILE A 59 -15.65 -7.51 -15.24
CA ILE A 59 -15.63 -8.90 -15.65
C ILE A 59 -14.18 -9.39 -15.68
N PHE A 60 -13.85 -10.37 -14.84
CA PHE A 60 -12.52 -10.97 -14.80
C PHE A 60 -12.41 -12.00 -15.92
N GLY A 61 -12.29 -11.49 -17.15
CA GLY A 61 -12.15 -12.27 -18.37
C GLY A 61 -10.69 -12.66 -18.68
N ASN A 62 -10.47 -13.17 -19.90
CA ASN A 62 -9.13 -13.57 -20.35
C ASN A 62 -8.14 -12.40 -20.38
N SER A 63 -8.59 -11.21 -20.78
CA SER A 63 -7.76 -10.00 -20.82
C SER A 63 -7.29 -9.58 -19.42
N THR A 64 -8.19 -9.55 -18.43
CA THR A 64 -7.84 -9.25 -17.03
C THR A 64 -6.92 -10.31 -16.45
N PHE A 65 -7.14 -11.59 -16.76
CA PHE A 65 -6.25 -12.67 -16.33
C PHE A 65 -4.82 -12.52 -16.86
N GLN A 66 -4.68 -12.22 -18.16
CA GLN A 66 -3.37 -11.97 -18.76
C GLN A 66 -2.68 -10.74 -18.12
N ALA A 67 -3.43 -9.66 -17.86
CA ALA A 67 -2.90 -8.48 -17.20
C ALA A 67 -2.45 -8.77 -15.75
N VAL A 68 -3.19 -9.59 -15.00
CA VAL A 68 -2.76 -10.01 -13.64
C VAL A 68 -1.48 -10.83 -13.72
N GLN A 69 -1.39 -11.79 -14.64
CA GLN A 69 -0.16 -12.59 -14.80
C GLN A 69 1.03 -11.71 -15.21
N GLU A 70 0.82 -10.75 -16.10
CA GLU A 70 1.85 -9.80 -16.49
C GLU A 70 2.30 -8.94 -15.32
N PHE A 71 1.35 -8.38 -14.57
CA PHE A 71 1.61 -7.63 -13.35
C PHE A 71 2.43 -8.44 -12.33
N GLN A 72 1.99 -9.68 -12.07
CA GLN A 72 2.70 -10.60 -11.19
C GLN A 72 4.13 -10.86 -11.69
N ARG A 73 4.31 -11.07 -13.00
CA ARG A 73 5.61 -11.33 -13.62
C ARG A 73 6.57 -10.16 -13.47
N ILE A 74 6.14 -8.92 -13.78
CA ILE A 74 7.01 -7.74 -13.71
C ILE A 74 7.39 -7.37 -12.27
N HIS A 75 6.58 -7.77 -11.29
CA HIS A 75 6.83 -7.55 -9.86
C HIS A 75 7.43 -8.76 -9.13
N GLY A 76 7.76 -9.85 -9.83
CA GLY A 76 8.40 -11.03 -9.23
C GLY A 76 7.50 -11.81 -8.26
N LEU A 77 6.19 -11.79 -8.48
CA LEU A 77 5.19 -12.53 -7.70
C LEU A 77 4.96 -13.93 -8.29
N SER A 78 4.22 -14.78 -7.57
CA SER A 78 3.65 -16.01 -8.11
C SER A 78 2.74 -15.67 -9.30
N VAL A 79 3.03 -16.22 -10.49
CA VAL A 79 2.29 -15.94 -11.74
C VAL A 79 1.12 -16.92 -11.92
N ASP A 80 0.24 -16.94 -10.94
CA ASP A 80 -0.94 -17.82 -10.90
C ASP A 80 -2.21 -17.18 -11.46
N GLY A 81 -2.17 -15.88 -11.80
CA GLY A 81 -3.33 -15.12 -12.27
C GLY A 81 -4.41 -14.92 -11.20
N VAL A 82 -4.06 -15.13 -9.93
CA VAL A 82 -4.95 -14.95 -8.77
C VAL A 82 -4.54 -13.69 -8.01
N VAL A 83 -5.51 -12.82 -7.76
CA VAL A 83 -5.29 -11.59 -7.00
C VAL A 83 -5.62 -11.86 -5.53
N GLY A 84 -4.61 -12.35 -4.81
CA GLY A 84 -4.61 -12.47 -3.35
C GLY A 84 -4.00 -11.26 -2.67
N LYS A 85 -3.89 -11.31 -1.33
CA LYS A 85 -3.36 -10.22 -0.49
C LYS A 85 -2.02 -9.65 -0.97
N GLN A 86 -1.11 -10.50 -1.44
CA GLN A 86 0.19 -10.05 -1.95
C GLN A 86 0.04 -9.24 -3.24
N THR A 87 -0.71 -9.75 -4.22
CA THR A 87 -0.96 -9.04 -5.48
C THR A 87 -1.69 -7.71 -5.24
N TRP A 88 -2.70 -7.71 -4.36
CA TRP A 88 -3.40 -6.48 -3.96
C TRP A 88 -2.46 -5.44 -3.37
N GLY A 89 -1.59 -5.83 -2.44
CA GLY A 89 -0.63 -4.90 -1.85
C GLY A 89 0.31 -4.27 -2.88
N TYR A 90 0.66 -4.98 -3.96
CA TYR A 90 1.42 -4.40 -5.07
C TYR A 90 0.56 -3.49 -5.95
N LEU A 91 -0.67 -3.88 -6.29
CA LEU A 91 -1.56 -3.08 -7.14
C LEU A 91 -1.92 -1.74 -6.50
N GLU A 92 -2.19 -1.73 -5.20
CA GLU A 92 -2.47 -0.50 -4.44
C GLU A 92 -1.26 0.44 -4.41
N ARG A 93 -0.05 -0.11 -4.37
CA ARG A 93 1.20 0.65 -4.46
C ARG A 93 1.45 1.16 -5.89
N ALA A 94 1.14 0.36 -6.90
CA ALA A 94 1.33 0.71 -8.31
C ALA A 94 0.33 1.78 -8.77
N GLY A 95 -0.95 1.65 -8.42
CA GLY A 95 -1.98 2.67 -8.71
C GLY A 95 -1.86 3.94 -7.88
N SER A 96 -0.89 4.02 -6.97
CA SER A 96 -0.54 5.25 -6.27
C SER A 96 0.75 5.91 -6.80
N GLU A 97 1.42 5.32 -7.80
CA GLU A 97 2.55 5.99 -8.46
C GLU A 97 2.09 7.25 -9.21
N PRO A 98 2.84 8.36 -9.11
CA PRO A 98 2.44 9.64 -9.69
C PRO A 98 2.57 9.58 -11.22
N SER A 99 1.53 10.02 -11.93
CA SER A 99 1.49 10.10 -13.40
C SER A 99 2.47 11.10 -14.00
N ARG A 100 3.09 11.96 -13.17
CA ARG A 100 4.14 12.91 -13.54
C ARG A 100 5.26 12.92 -12.50
N TYR A 101 6.48 12.68 -12.97
CA TYR A 101 7.71 12.79 -12.19
C TYR A 101 8.87 13.13 -13.14
N SER A 102 9.87 13.88 -12.66
CA SER A 102 11.06 14.24 -13.44
C SER A 102 12.05 13.09 -13.56
N ARG A 103 12.22 12.30 -12.48
CA ARG A 103 13.06 11.10 -12.46
C ARG A 103 12.70 10.18 -11.29
N SER A 104 13.20 8.95 -11.32
CA SER A 104 13.15 8.02 -10.18
C SER A 104 14.53 7.56 -9.74
N LEU A 105 14.65 7.20 -8.47
CA LEU A 105 15.88 6.73 -7.82
C LEU A 105 15.60 5.48 -7.01
N VAL A 106 16.44 4.45 -7.10
CA VAL A 106 16.40 3.33 -6.15
C VAL A 106 17.40 3.58 -5.03
N VAL A 107 16.89 3.77 -3.82
CA VAL A 107 17.67 4.16 -2.64
C VAL A 107 17.51 3.15 -1.51
N THR A 108 18.43 3.19 -0.54
CA THR A 108 18.24 2.52 0.75
C THR A 108 17.47 3.47 1.67
N ALA A 109 16.27 3.07 2.10
CA ALA A 109 15.47 3.81 3.07
C ALA A 109 15.56 3.15 4.45
N SER A 110 15.84 3.96 5.47
CA SER A 110 15.51 3.65 6.86
C SER A 110 14.28 4.45 7.29
N ALA A 111 13.88 4.29 8.55
CA ALA A 111 12.81 5.03 9.16
C ALA A 111 13.22 5.58 10.52
N TYR A 112 12.63 6.71 10.89
CA TYR A 112 12.81 7.35 12.18
C TYR A 112 11.51 7.97 12.68
N SER A 113 11.43 8.27 13.96
CA SER A 113 10.37 9.07 14.56
C SER A 113 10.95 10.18 15.44
N ALA A 114 10.16 11.24 15.65
CA ALA A 114 10.50 12.30 16.60
C ALA A 114 10.62 11.80 18.06
N TYR A 115 10.09 10.62 18.34
CA TYR A 115 10.05 10.01 19.68
C TYR A 115 11.22 9.05 19.93
N ASP A 116 12.10 8.84 18.95
CA ASP A 116 13.28 8.00 19.13
C ASP A 116 14.32 8.72 20.00
N THR A 117 15.05 7.97 20.83
CA THR A 117 16.05 8.55 21.74
C THR A 117 17.17 9.23 20.93
N GLY A 118 17.39 10.53 21.19
CA GLY A 118 18.41 11.33 20.51
C GLY A 118 17.92 12.10 19.29
N ASN A 119 16.65 11.95 18.91
CA ASN A 119 16.06 12.71 17.81
C ASN A 119 15.47 14.04 18.28
N SER A 120 15.57 15.05 17.42
CA SER A 120 14.87 16.34 17.57
C SER A 120 13.41 16.17 17.17
N SER A 121 12.51 16.93 17.81
CA SER A 121 11.11 17.02 17.37
C SER A 121 10.91 17.89 16.11
N PHE A 122 11.99 18.53 15.63
CA PHE A 122 11.99 19.43 14.48
C PHE A 122 13.01 19.02 13.43
N THR A 123 12.66 19.18 12.16
CA THR A 123 13.53 18.99 10.99
C THR A 123 14.61 20.05 10.89
N SER A 124 15.61 19.83 10.02
CA SER A 124 16.62 20.81 9.66
C SER A 124 16.04 22.12 9.10
N ARG A 125 14.79 22.12 8.60
CA ARG A 125 14.08 23.32 8.13
C ARG A 125 13.19 23.94 9.19
N GLY A 126 13.13 23.35 10.39
CA GLY A 126 12.40 23.84 11.54
C GLY A 126 10.93 23.40 11.63
N ASN A 127 10.49 22.47 10.77
CA ASN A 127 9.12 21.96 10.82
C ASN A 127 9.02 20.79 11.82
N PRO A 128 7.86 20.57 12.46
CA PRO A 128 7.65 19.39 13.30
C PRO A 128 7.85 18.09 12.50
N VAL A 129 8.53 17.11 13.06
CA VAL A 129 8.69 15.79 12.43
C VAL A 129 7.35 15.04 12.46
N HIS A 130 6.87 14.61 11.29
CA HIS A 130 5.70 13.77 11.12
C HIS A 130 5.82 12.96 9.82
N LYS A 131 4.96 11.97 9.62
CA LYS A 131 4.90 11.20 8.36
C LYS A 131 4.66 12.13 7.17
N GLY A 132 5.45 11.96 6.10
CA GLY A 132 5.49 12.86 4.94
C GLY A 132 6.77 13.70 4.86
N ILE A 133 7.66 13.56 5.84
CA ILE A 133 8.99 14.18 5.84
C ILE A 133 10.05 13.12 5.53
N VAL A 134 11.01 13.50 4.69
CA VAL A 134 12.16 12.64 4.33
C VAL A 134 13.44 13.39 4.62
N ALA A 135 14.33 12.75 5.37
CA ALA A 135 15.72 13.15 5.47
C ALA A 135 16.49 12.66 4.24
N VAL A 136 17.22 13.56 3.58
CA VAL A 136 17.95 13.28 2.33
C VAL A 136 19.37 13.81 2.37
N ASP A 137 20.19 13.43 1.38
CA ASP A 137 21.40 14.17 1.01
C ASP A 137 21.03 15.31 0.04
N PRO A 138 21.18 16.59 0.41
CA PRO A 138 20.83 17.73 -0.45
C PRO A 138 21.57 17.78 -1.78
N ASN A 139 22.75 17.16 -1.89
CA ASN A 139 23.50 17.09 -3.15
C ASN A 139 22.88 16.08 -4.14
N THR A 140 22.07 15.14 -3.64
CA THR A 140 21.40 14.11 -4.43
C THR A 140 19.93 14.45 -4.66
N ILE A 141 19.24 14.91 -3.62
CA ILE A 141 17.84 15.34 -3.64
C ILE A 141 17.78 16.70 -2.91
N PRO A 142 17.61 17.84 -3.62
CA PRO A 142 17.55 19.14 -2.97
C PRO A 142 16.43 19.24 -1.94
N LEU A 143 16.64 20.00 -0.86
CA LEU A 143 15.58 20.25 0.13
C LEU A 143 14.40 21.01 -0.51
N GLY A 144 13.19 20.70 -0.07
CA GLY A 144 11.92 21.18 -0.64
C GLY A 144 11.42 20.35 -1.83
N THR A 145 12.21 19.39 -2.31
CA THR A 145 11.77 18.48 -3.38
C THR A 145 10.56 17.66 -2.93
N ARG A 146 9.53 17.61 -3.77
CA ARG A 146 8.36 16.76 -3.58
C ARG A 146 8.68 15.35 -4.07
N LEU A 147 8.30 14.36 -3.28
CA LEU A 147 8.62 12.95 -3.50
C LEU A 147 7.34 12.11 -3.45
N TYR A 148 7.37 10.99 -4.13
CA TYR A 148 6.47 9.88 -3.87
C TYR A 148 7.27 8.60 -3.68
N ILE A 149 6.96 7.85 -2.62
CA ILE A 149 7.60 6.58 -2.28
C ILE A 149 6.50 5.52 -2.15
N PRO A 150 6.48 4.49 -3.03
CA PRO A 150 5.45 3.45 -2.98
C PRO A 150 5.35 2.80 -1.59
N GLY A 151 4.12 2.77 -1.07
CA GLY A 151 3.80 2.24 0.27
C GLY A 151 4.14 3.14 1.45
N TYR A 152 4.80 4.28 1.24
CA TYR A 152 4.95 5.33 2.25
C TYR A 152 4.02 6.51 1.95
N GLY A 153 3.98 6.94 0.69
CA GLY A 153 3.12 8.00 0.17
C GLY A 153 3.88 9.22 -0.34
N TYR A 154 3.16 10.33 -0.49
CA TYR A 154 3.73 11.63 -0.83
C TYR A 154 4.55 12.20 0.33
N ALA A 155 5.66 12.85 -0.01
CA ALA A 155 6.57 13.41 0.99
C ALA A 155 7.34 14.63 0.48
N ILE A 156 8.02 15.32 1.39
CA ILE A 156 8.92 16.43 1.09
C ILE A 156 10.30 16.13 1.68
N ALA A 157 11.34 16.39 0.90
CA ALA A 157 12.71 16.43 1.36
C ALA A 157 12.90 17.63 2.30
N ASP A 158 12.60 17.47 3.58
CA ASP A 158 12.55 18.60 4.54
C ASP A 158 13.62 18.49 5.64
N ASP A 159 14.38 17.40 5.65
CA ASP A 159 15.36 17.12 6.69
C ASP A 159 16.70 16.60 6.15
N VAL A 160 17.73 16.60 7.00
CA VAL A 160 19.04 16.01 6.71
C VAL A 160 19.52 15.18 7.89
N GLY A 161 20.29 14.14 7.63
CA GLY A 161 20.93 13.34 8.68
C GLY A 161 22.42 13.17 8.42
N GLY A 162 23.23 13.08 9.48
CA GLY A 162 24.67 12.87 9.37
C GLY A 162 25.03 11.59 8.59
N ALA A 163 24.25 10.52 8.79
CA ALA A 163 24.40 9.24 8.11
C ALA A 163 23.63 9.14 6.77
N ILE A 164 22.85 10.17 6.41
CA ILE A 164 22.04 10.19 5.19
C ILE A 164 22.84 10.88 4.09
N LYS A 165 23.54 10.06 3.28
CA LYS A 165 24.47 10.47 2.22
C LYS A 165 24.23 9.67 0.95
N GLY A 166 24.34 10.32 -0.21
CA GLY A 166 24.12 9.73 -1.53
C GLY A 166 22.72 9.13 -1.68
N ASN A 167 22.66 7.88 -2.16
CA ASN A 167 21.40 7.14 -2.40
C ASN A 167 20.85 6.48 -1.12
N ARG A 168 20.83 7.21 -0.01
CA ARG A 168 20.21 6.82 1.26
C ARG A 168 19.24 7.92 1.70
N ILE A 169 18.09 7.50 2.23
CA ILE A 169 17.08 8.39 2.81
C ILE A 169 16.62 7.87 4.17
N ASP A 170 16.02 8.74 4.98
CA ASP A 170 15.32 8.37 6.22
C ASP A 170 13.88 8.86 6.17
N LEU A 171 12.91 7.97 6.34
CA LEU A 171 11.49 8.29 6.27
C LEU A 171 10.96 8.58 7.68
N ALA A 172 10.35 9.74 7.88
CA ALA A 172 9.73 10.07 9.16
C ALA A 172 8.42 9.29 9.36
N PHE A 173 8.17 8.81 10.57
CA PHE A 173 6.91 8.20 10.96
C PHE A 173 6.35 8.85 12.22
N ASP A 174 5.04 8.73 12.41
CA ASP A 174 4.34 9.33 13.54
C ASP A 174 4.57 8.56 14.86
N SER A 175 5.24 7.40 14.80
CA SER A 175 5.62 6.64 15.99
C SER A 175 6.84 5.75 15.77
N HIS A 176 7.56 5.46 16.85
CA HIS A 176 8.67 4.53 16.87
C HIS A 176 8.29 3.12 16.37
N GLY A 177 7.11 2.63 16.76
CA GLY A 177 6.62 1.31 16.34
C GLY A 177 6.49 1.19 14.81
N GLN A 178 5.90 2.21 14.17
CA GLN A 178 5.79 2.24 12.70
C GLN A 178 7.16 2.30 12.01
N ALA A 179 8.13 3.02 12.60
CA ALA A 179 9.49 3.07 12.08
C ALA A 179 10.18 1.70 12.16
N LEU A 180 10.00 0.97 13.27
CA LEU A 180 10.51 -0.40 13.43
C LEU A 180 9.86 -1.37 12.44
N ASP A 181 8.54 -1.29 12.26
CA ASP A 181 7.79 -2.13 11.33
C ASP A 181 8.24 -1.92 9.88
N PHE A 182 8.59 -0.68 9.51
CA PHE A 182 9.12 -0.36 8.18
C PHE A 182 10.54 -0.93 7.98
N GLY A 183 11.40 -0.84 9.00
CA GLY A 183 12.77 -1.34 8.97
C GLY A 183 13.66 -0.66 7.93
N VAL A 184 14.73 -1.34 7.51
CA VAL A 184 15.61 -0.88 6.43
C VAL A 184 15.32 -1.68 5.17
N GLN A 185 15.01 -0.99 4.08
CA GLN A 185 14.70 -1.65 2.80
C GLN A 185 15.11 -0.80 1.60
N ARG A 186 15.20 -1.43 0.43
CA ARG A 186 15.37 -0.70 -0.83
C ARG A 186 14.01 -0.23 -1.32
N VAL A 187 13.92 1.05 -1.68
CA VAL A 187 12.70 1.64 -2.22
C VAL A 187 13.00 2.44 -3.48
N THR A 188 12.01 2.55 -4.34
CA THR A 188 12.01 3.52 -5.44
C THR A 188 11.44 4.84 -4.92
N VAL A 189 12.09 5.94 -5.26
CA VAL A 189 11.66 7.30 -4.96
C VAL A 189 11.41 8.02 -6.27
N TYR A 190 10.21 8.56 -6.45
CA TYR A 190 9.84 9.39 -7.59
C TYR A 190 10.01 10.86 -7.21
N ILE A 191 10.79 11.60 -8.00
CA ILE A 191 11.01 13.04 -7.85
C ILE A 191 9.92 13.76 -8.64
N LEU A 192 9.09 14.55 -7.96
CA LEU A 192 7.95 15.22 -8.58
C LEU A 192 8.32 16.63 -9.05
N ASP A 193 7.72 17.07 -10.15
CA ASP A 193 7.79 18.45 -10.65
C ASP A 193 6.92 19.37 -9.79
#